data_AF-A0A7Y6GL04-F1
#
_entry.id   AF-A0A7Y6GL04-F1
#
_cell.length_a   1.000
_cell.length_b   1.000
_cell.length_c   1.000
_cell.angle_alpha   90.00
_cell.angle_beta   90.00
_cell.angle_gamma   90.00
#
_symmetry.space_group_name_H-M   'P 1'
#
loop_
_entity.id
_entity.type
_entity.pdbx_description
1 polymer ?
#
loop_
_entity_poly.entity_id
_entity_poly.type
_entity_poly.pdbx_seq_one_letter_code
_entity_poly.pdbx_strand_id
1 'polypeptide(L)'
;MTLASAAAPQGFLSPTGVEIAFLLVGLVTLAAALVTVTTRQLVHAALWLVVALGGLAVEYLLLTAEFIAWVQVLIYVGSVVVLLLFGLMLTRAPIGRS
;
A
#
# COMPACT_ATOMS: atom_id res chain seq x y z
N MET A 1 15.20 48.60 -7.09
CA MET A 1 13.81 48.40 -7.53
C MET A 1 13.56 46.89 -7.54
N THR A 2 13.56 46.21 -6.38
CA THR A 2 12.38 45.93 -5.54
C THR A 2 11.21 45.46 -6.43
N LEU A 3 10.80 44.19 -6.38
CA LEU A 3 10.18 43.58 -5.21
C LEU A 3 10.61 42.11 -5.07
N ALA A 4 11.03 41.74 -3.85
CA ALA A 4 10.98 40.36 -3.40
C ALA A 4 9.55 39.86 -3.66
N SER A 5 9.41 38.82 -4.48
CA SER A 5 8.16 38.06 -4.52
C SER A 5 7.94 37.52 -3.11
N ALA A 6 7.05 38.17 -2.36
CA ALA A 6 6.60 37.67 -1.09
C ALA A 6 6.14 36.24 -1.33
N ALA A 7 6.93 35.29 -0.83
CA ALA A 7 6.50 33.91 -0.69
C ALA A 7 5.25 33.98 0.19
N ALA A 8 4.09 34.05 -0.45
CA ALA A 8 2.82 33.87 0.22
C ALA A 8 2.99 32.59 1.05
N PRO A 9 2.73 32.63 2.36
CA PRO A 9 2.82 31.43 3.17
C PRO A 9 1.83 30.46 2.53
N GLN A 10 2.36 29.46 1.82
CA GLN A 10 1.59 28.31 1.39
C GLN A 10 1.03 27.79 2.70
N GLY A 11 -0.25 28.05 2.95
CA GLY A 11 -0.83 27.81 4.25
C GLY A 11 -0.60 26.34 4.56
N PHE A 12 0.07 26.03 5.67
CA PHE A 12 0.33 24.64 6.09
C PHE A 12 -0.94 23.77 6.15
N LEU A 13 -2.12 24.40 6.06
CA LEU A 13 -3.45 23.82 6.12
C LEU A 13 -4.18 23.76 4.74
N SER A 14 -3.52 24.10 3.62
CA SER A 14 -4.11 23.94 2.29
C SER A 14 -3.59 22.65 1.64
N PRO A 15 -4.24 21.49 1.87
CA PRO A 15 -3.75 20.23 1.35
C PRO A 15 -3.83 20.20 -0.18
N THR A 16 -2.76 19.73 -0.81
CA THR A 16 -2.76 19.48 -2.25
C THR A 16 -3.57 18.21 -2.58
N GLY A 17 -4.07 18.10 -3.81
CA GLY A 17 -4.81 16.89 -4.23
C GLY A 17 -3.98 15.61 -4.11
N VAL A 18 -2.65 15.71 -4.28
CA VAL A 18 -1.69 14.61 -4.11
C VAL A 18 -1.59 14.20 -2.64
N GLU A 19 -1.53 15.14 -1.71
CA GLU A 19 -1.51 14.85 -0.26
C GLU A 19 -2.80 14.15 0.19
N ILE A 20 -3.96 14.61 -0.32
CA ILE A 20 -5.25 13.98 -0.03
C ILE A 20 -5.25 12.54 -0.56
N ALA A 21 -4.82 12.33 -1.82
CA ALA A 21 -4.73 11.01 -2.40
C ALA A 21 -3.77 10.11 -1.62
N PHE A 22 -2.61 10.63 -1.21
CA PHE A 22 -1.61 9.90 -0.41
C PHE A 22 -2.20 9.44 0.93
N LEU A 23 -2.91 10.31 1.64
CA LEU A 23 -3.55 9.96 2.92
C LEU A 23 -4.67 8.94 2.74
N LEU A 24 -5.51 9.09 1.71
CA LEU A 24 -6.60 8.15 1.44
C LEU A 24 -6.07 6.76 1.08
N VAL A 25 -5.07 6.69 0.19
CA VAL A 25 -4.40 5.44 -0.16
C VAL A 25 -3.73 4.85 1.07
N GLY A 26 -3.00 5.65 1.86
CA GLY A 26 -2.36 5.23 3.10
C GLY A 26 -3.31 4.65 4.13
N LEU A 27 -4.50 5.23 4.29
CA LEU A 27 -5.53 4.69 5.16
C LEU A 27 -6.05 3.33 4.67
N VAL A 28 -6.24 3.18 3.35
CA VAL A 28 -6.64 1.90 2.75
C VAL A 28 -5.52 0.86 2.88
N THR A 29 -4.26 1.23 2.63
CA THR A 29 -3.08 0.39 2.81
C THR A 29 -3.00 -0.13 4.25
N LEU A 30 -3.14 0.77 5.23
CA LEU A 30 -3.09 0.44 6.65
C LEU A 30 -4.25 -0.47 7.06
N ALA A 31 -5.47 -0.16 6.62
CA ALA A 31 -6.64 -0.99 6.88
C ALA A 31 -6.48 -2.39 6.29
N ALA A 32 -6.01 -2.50 5.04
CA ALA A 32 -5.73 -3.78 4.39
C ALA A 32 -4.66 -4.58 5.14
N ALA A 33 -3.59 -3.93 5.62
CA ALA A 33 -2.56 -4.57 6.43
C ALA A 33 -3.13 -5.10 7.78
N LEU A 34 -3.99 -4.32 8.44
CA LEU A 34 -4.66 -4.76 9.67
C LEU A 34 -5.60 -5.95 9.42
N VAL A 35 -6.38 -5.90 8.34
CA VAL A 35 -7.27 -7.01 7.95
C VAL A 35 -6.46 -8.25 7.58
N THR A 36 -5.30 -8.09 6.93
CA THR A 36 -4.37 -9.18 6.61
C THR A 36 -3.99 -9.97 7.86
N VAL A 37 -3.55 -9.29 8.93
CA VAL A 37 -3.06 -9.96 10.15
C VAL A 37 -4.17 -10.44 11.08
N THR A 38 -5.38 -9.87 10.96
CA THR A 38 -6.54 -10.27 11.78
C THR A 38 -7.39 -11.36 11.13
N THR A 39 -7.27 -11.57 9.82
CA THR A 39 -8.03 -12.57 9.08
C THR A 39 -7.53 -13.99 9.40
N ARG A 40 -8.44 -14.85 9.86
CA ARG A 40 -8.14 -16.26 10.19
C ARG A 40 -8.00 -17.17 8.96
N GLN A 41 -8.63 -16.79 7.85
CA GLN A 41 -8.59 -17.55 6.61
C GLN A 41 -7.35 -17.15 5.80
N LEU A 42 -6.33 -18.00 5.74
CA LEU A 42 -5.02 -17.63 5.17
C LEU A 42 -5.08 -17.14 3.72
N VAL A 43 -5.97 -17.71 2.89
CA VAL A 43 -6.15 -17.25 1.51
C VAL A 43 -6.70 -15.82 1.48
N HIS A 44 -7.69 -15.51 2.31
CA HIS A 44 -8.24 -14.16 2.40
C HIS A 44 -7.22 -13.18 2.98
N ALA A 45 -6.48 -13.59 4.01
CA ALA A 45 -5.37 -12.79 4.57
C ALA A 45 -4.35 -12.45 3.47
N ALA A 46 -3.94 -13.41 2.66
CA ALA A 46 -3.01 -13.20 1.56
C ALA A 46 -3.58 -12.30 0.44
N LEU A 47 -4.88 -12.35 0.15
CA LEU A 47 -5.52 -11.41 -0.78
C LEU A 47 -5.50 -9.97 -0.24
N TRP A 48 -5.77 -9.78 1.06
CA TRP A 48 -5.63 -8.47 1.70
C TRP A 48 -4.19 -7.96 1.71
N LEU A 49 -3.21 -8.87 1.79
CA LEU A 49 -1.79 -8.52 1.67
C LEU A 49 -1.47 -7.97 0.27
N VAL A 50 -2.07 -8.50 -0.80
CA VAL A 50 -1.93 -7.94 -2.17
C VAL A 50 -2.43 -6.49 -2.19
N VAL A 51 -3.57 -6.21 -1.56
CA VAL A 51 -4.14 -4.85 -1.49
C VAL A 51 -3.19 -3.91 -0.75
N ALA A 52 -2.63 -4.33 0.39
CA ALA A 52 -1.66 -3.53 1.14
C ALA A 52 -0.39 -3.24 0.32
N LEU A 53 0.20 -4.26 -0.31
CA LEU A 53 1.43 -4.10 -1.10
C LEU A 53 1.20 -3.31 -2.40
N GLY A 54 0.02 -3.43 -3.01
CA GLY A 54 -0.41 -2.60 -4.13
C GLY A 54 -0.65 -1.15 -3.73
N GLY A 55 -1.22 -0.91 -2.55
CA GLY A 55 -1.36 0.43 -1.96
C GLY A 55 -0.01 1.12 -1.79
N LEU A 56 1.00 0.41 -1.27
CA LEU A 56 2.37 0.92 -1.21
C LEU A 56 2.96 1.27 -2.58
N ALA A 57 2.66 0.48 -3.62
CA ALA A 57 3.11 0.81 -4.97
C ALA A 57 2.47 2.12 -5.48
N VAL A 58 1.19 2.36 -5.17
CA VAL A 58 0.52 3.63 -5.48
C VAL A 58 1.14 4.78 -4.69
N GLU A 59 1.42 4.60 -3.40
CA GLU A 59 2.12 5.61 -2.58
C GLU A 59 3.50 5.96 -3.15
N TYR A 60 4.27 4.99 -3.62
CA TYR A 60 5.55 5.26 -4.29
C TYR A 60 5.38 6.09 -5.56
N LEU A 61 4.34 5.85 -6.37
CA LEU A 61 4.05 6.69 -7.53
C LEU A 61 3.67 8.13 -7.12
N LEU A 62 2.85 8.29 -6.07
CA LEU A 62 2.48 9.60 -5.54
C LEU A 62 3.69 10.36 -4.97
N LEU A 63 4.66 9.63 -4.43
CA LEU A 63 5.95 10.15 -3.96
C LEU A 63 7.00 10.32 -5.08
N THR A 64 6.61 10.17 -6.35
CA THR A 64 7.50 10.27 -7.52
C THR A 64 8.64 9.24 -7.56
N ALA A 65 8.51 8.15 -6.81
CA ALA A 65 9.46 7.04 -6.75
C ALA A 65 9.10 5.92 -7.76
N GLU A 66 9.09 6.25 -9.05
CA GLU A 66 8.58 5.37 -10.10
C GLU A 66 9.31 4.02 -10.20
N PHE A 67 10.64 4.02 -10.20
CA PHE A 67 11.42 2.78 -10.27
C PHE A 67 11.09 1.84 -9.09
N ILE A 68 10.97 2.40 -7.88
CA ILE A 68 10.63 1.64 -6.67
C ILE A 68 9.21 1.10 -6.74
N ALA A 69 8.25 1.86 -7.28
CA ALA A 69 6.88 1.39 -7.50
C ALA A 69 6.85 0.17 -8.44
N TRP A 70 7.58 0.21 -9.55
CA TRP A 70 7.65 -0.92 -10.47
C TRP A 70 8.32 -2.14 -9.84
N VAL A 71 9.43 -1.95 -9.12
CA VAL A 71 10.09 -3.02 -8.36
C VAL A 71 9.15 -3.61 -7.31
N GLN A 72 8.34 -2.77 -6.64
CA GLN A 72 7.37 -3.19 -5.63
C GLN A 72 6.34 -4.17 -6.22
N VAL A 73 5.78 -3.83 -7.39
CA VAL A 73 4.81 -4.69 -8.08
C VAL A 73 5.47 -5.98 -8.56
N LEU A 74 6.64 -5.90 -9.20
CA LEU A 74 7.29 -7.08 -9.78
C LEU A 74 7.76 -8.09 -8.72
N ILE A 75 8.38 -7.59 -7.64
CA ILE A 75 8.97 -8.44 -6.61
C ILE A 75 7.92 -8.83 -5.58
N TYR A 76 7.26 -7.87 -4.92
CA TYR A 76 6.41 -8.20 -3.79
C TYR A 76 5.05 -8.76 -4.24
N VAL A 77 4.36 -8.07 -5.16
CA VAL A 77 3.05 -8.54 -5.65
C VAL A 77 3.21 -9.72 -6.62
N GLY A 78 4.14 -9.63 -7.57
CA GLY A 78 4.33 -10.62 -8.63
C GLY A 78 5.03 -11.89 -8.20
N SER A 79 5.99 -11.82 -7.28
CA SER A 79 6.80 -12.98 -6.87
C SER A 79 6.50 -13.42 -5.44
N VAL A 80 6.71 -12.55 -4.45
CA VAL A 80 6.62 -12.92 -3.02
C VAL A 80 5.22 -13.38 -2.64
N VAL A 81 4.18 -12.60 -2.96
CA VAL A 81 2.80 -12.97 -2.60
C VAL A 81 2.33 -14.19 -3.39
N VAL A 82 2.71 -14.32 -4.66
CA VAL A 82 2.37 -15.50 -5.46
C VAL A 82 2.99 -16.75 -4.85
N LEU A 83 4.28 -16.72 -4.49
CA LEU A 83 4.95 -17.84 -3.81
C LEU A 83 4.33 -18.13 -2.45
N LEU A 84 3.94 -17.10 -1.70
CA LEU A 84 3.23 -17.24 -0.43
C LEU A 84 1.89 -17.96 -0.65
N LEU A 85 1.08 -17.52 -1.62
CA LEU A 85 -0.20 -18.14 -1.95
C LEU A 85 -0.04 -19.61 -2.37
N PHE A 86 0.92 -19.90 -3.26
CA PHE A 86 1.24 -21.28 -3.63
C PHE A 86 1.66 -22.11 -2.42
N GLY A 87 2.54 -21.59 -1.57
CA GLY A 87 2.96 -22.25 -0.33
C GLY A 87 1.80 -22.52 0.62
N LEU A 88 0.89 -21.55 0.80
CA LEU A 88 -0.31 -21.69 1.62
C LEU A 88 -1.26 -22.77 1.08
N MET A 89 -1.45 -22.82 -0.24
CA MET A 89 -2.30 -23.83 -0.88
C MET A 89 -1.72 -25.25 -0.72
N LEU A 90 -0.39 -25.38 -0.81
CA LEU A 90 0.29 -26.65 -0.63
C LEU A 90 0.30 -27.14 0.83
N THR A 91 0.24 -26.23 1.80
CA THR A 91 0.44 -26.55 3.22
C THR A 91 -0.83 -26.91 4.00
N ARG A 92 -2.02 -26.98 3.37
CA ARG A 92 -3.32 -27.26 4.03
C ARG A 92 -3.35 -26.71 5.46
N ALA A 93 -3.47 -25.39 5.58
CA ALA A 93 -3.76 -24.74 6.86
C ALA A 93 -4.86 -25.53 7.60
N PRO A 94 -4.68 -25.93 8.87
CA PRO A 94 -5.71 -26.66 9.61
C PRO A 94 -7.03 -25.88 9.55
N ILE A 95 -8.00 -26.43 8.82
CA ILE A 95 -9.37 -25.93 8.82
C ILE A 95 -9.88 -26.20 10.22
N GLY A 96 -9.84 -25.17 11.08
CA GLY A 96 -10.41 -25.25 12.41
C GLY A 96 -11.85 -25.71 12.30
N ARG A 97 -12.13 -26.94 12.73
CA ARG A 97 -13.48 -27.33 13.11
C ARG A 97 -13.74 -26.73 14.48
N SER A 98 -14.57 -25.70 14.51
CA SER A 98 -15.48 -25.38 15.61
C SER A 98 -16.44 -24.32 15.10
#